data_AF-A0A4P7AIC9-F1
#
_entry.id   AF-A0A4P7AIC9-F1
#
_cell.length_a   1.000
_cell.length_b   1.000
_cell.length_c   1.000
_cell.angle_alpha   90.00
_cell.angle_beta   90.00
_cell.angle_gamma   90.00
#
_symmetry.space_group_name_H-M   'P 1'
#
loop_
_entity.id
_entity.type
_entity.pdbx_description
1 polymer ?
#
loop_
_entity_poly.entity_id
_entity_poly.type
_entity_poly.pdbx_seq_one_letter_code
_entity_poly.pdbx_strand_id
1 'polypeptide(L)'
;MLKKNNMIISISRPGNSIYNAMCETFFSSLKEEWKTKLKQNSFINLKKVIDNYVEFYNYTRIMIKHNGPPAYAYIGFIPHKKNTSNNFEVFL
;
A
#
# COMPACT_ATOMS: atom_id res chain seq x y z
N MET A 1 15.47 16.89 11.92
CA MET A 1 15.02 15.48 12.02
C MET A 1 15.69 14.59 10.97
N LEU A 2 15.58 14.89 9.67
CA LEU A 2 16.12 14.05 8.59
C LEU A 2 17.67 13.95 8.56
N LYS A 3 18.38 15.09 8.63
CA LYS A 3 19.86 15.11 8.74
C LYS A 3 20.39 14.43 10.01
N LYS A 4 19.63 14.48 11.10
CA LYS A 4 19.99 13.84 12.39
C LYS A 4 19.91 12.31 12.31
N ASN A 5 19.11 11.79 11.39
CA ASN A 5 18.96 10.35 11.14
C ASN A 5 19.78 9.89 9.93
N ASN A 6 20.76 10.68 9.48
CA ASN A 6 21.61 10.40 8.31
C ASN A 6 20.82 10.10 7.02
N MET A 7 19.60 10.63 6.89
CA MET A 7 18.80 10.44 5.68
C MET A 7 19.09 11.53 4.66
N ILE A 8 19.37 11.10 3.42
CA ILE A 8 19.56 11.98 2.28
C ILE A 8 18.19 12.32 1.70
N ILE A 9 17.94 13.61 1.50
CA ILE A 9 16.73 14.08 0.83
C ILE A 9 17.03 14.11 -0.68
N SER A 10 16.43 13.19 -1.44
CA SER A 10 16.47 13.23 -2.90
C SER A 10 15.15 13.77 -3.43
N ILE A 11 15.19 14.88 -4.17
CA ILE A 11 14.02 15.47 -4.82
C ILE A 11 14.23 15.35 -6.33
N SER A 12 13.24 14.81 -7.02
CA SER A 12 13.23 14.74 -8.49
C SER A 12 13.11 16.13 -9.10
N ARG A 13 13.67 16.31 -10.30
CA ARG A 13 13.50 17.57 -11.05
C ARG A 13 12.02 17.81 -11.36
N PRO A 14 11.56 19.08 -11.37
CA PRO A 14 10.21 19.41 -11.84
C PRO A 14 9.97 18.81 -13.23
N GLY A 15 8.84 18.12 -13.41
CA GLY A 15 8.48 17.46 -14.68
C GLY A 15 9.15 16.11 -14.94
N ASN A 16 10.03 15.61 -14.06
CA ASN A 16 10.65 14.28 -14.20
C ASN A 16 10.19 13.33 -13.09
N SER A 17 9.15 12.55 -13.38
CA SER A 17 8.38 11.75 -12.41
C SER A 17 8.85 10.29 -12.27
N ILE A 18 10.11 9.97 -12.62
CA ILE A 18 10.59 8.56 -12.67
C ILE A 18 10.35 7.84 -11.34
N TYR A 19 10.61 8.51 -10.22
CA TYR A 19 10.42 7.93 -8.88
C TYR A 19 8.96 7.94 -8.40
N ASN A 20 8.08 8.70 -9.05
CA ASN A 20 6.67 8.81 -8.65
C ASN A 20 5.78 7.76 -9.31
N ALA A 21 6.21 7.15 -10.43
CA ALA A 21 5.42 6.16 -11.16
C ALA A 21 4.92 5.00 -10.26
N MET A 22 5.75 4.56 -9.31
CA MET A 22 5.39 3.53 -8.34
C MET A 22 4.30 4.01 -7.36
N CYS A 23 4.41 5.24 -6.87
CA CYS A 23 3.40 5.88 -6.03
C CYS A 23 2.08 6.06 -6.79
N GLU A 24 2.14 6.56 -8.02
CA GLU A 24 0.97 6.73 -8.91
C GLU A 24 0.26 5.39 -9.13
N THR A 25 1.01 4.32 -9.40
CA THR A 25 0.47 2.98 -9.58
C THR A 25 -0.22 2.47 -8.31
N PHE A 26 0.41 2.66 -7.14
CA PHE A 26 -0.17 2.28 -5.85
C PHE A 26 -1.49 3.02 -5.60
N PHE A 27 -1.49 4.35 -5.71
CA PHE A 27 -2.67 5.16 -5.43
C PHE A 27 -3.79 4.97 -6.47
N SER A 28 -3.45 4.66 -7.72
CA SER A 28 -4.45 4.29 -8.72
C SER A 28 -5.10 2.96 -8.37
N SER A 29 -4.30 1.95 -8.00
CA SER A 29 -4.81 0.64 -7.55
C SER A 29 -5.72 0.78 -6.33
N LEU A 30 -5.33 1.57 -5.33
CA LEU A 30 -6.15 1.84 -4.14
C LEU A 30 -7.52 2.43 -4.51
N LYS A 31 -7.54 3.43 -5.40
CA LYS A 31 -8.76 4.13 -5.80
C LYS A 31 -9.66 3.26 -6.66
N GLU A 32 -9.10 2.39 -7.50
CA GLU A 32 -9.87 1.49 -8.37
C GLU A 32 -10.41 0.29 -7.60
N GLU A 33 -9.54 -0.43 -6.90
CA GLU A 33 -9.88 -1.67 -6.21
C GLU A 33 -10.83 -1.41 -5.03
N TRP A 34 -10.64 -0.30 -4.30
CA TRP A 34 -11.36 -0.03 -3.04
C TRP A 34 -12.20 1.26 -3.08
N LYS A 35 -12.60 1.70 -4.30
CA LYS A 35 -13.36 2.94 -4.54
C LYS A 35 -14.54 3.14 -3.58
N THR A 36 -15.36 2.12 -3.39
CA THR A 36 -16.56 2.18 -2.53
C THR A 36 -16.18 2.20 -1.05
N LYS A 37 -15.19 1.39 -0.66
CA LYS A 37 -14.72 1.32 0.75
C LYS A 37 -14.10 2.63 1.21
N LEU A 38 -13.51 3.40 0.31
CA LEU A 38 -12.92 4.71 0.62
C LEU A 38 -13.96 5.81 0.92
N LYS A 39 -15.24 5.61 0.58
CA LYS A 39 -16.30 6.58 0.91
C LYS A 39 -16.76 6.41 2.36
N GLN A 40 -15.98 6.98 3.29
CA GLN A 40 -16.25 6.93 4.72
C GLN A 40 -16.66 8.29 5.26
N ASN A 41 -17.62 8.29 6.19
CA ASN A 41 -18.14 9.52 6.83
C ASN A 41 -17.29 10.01 8.01
N SER A 42 -16.26 9.25 8.40
CA SER A 42 -15.36 9.57 9.51
C SER A 42 -13.92 9.31 9.12
N PHE A 43 -13.03 10.21 9.53
CA PHE A 43 -11.60 10.07 9.34
C PHE A 43 -11.06 8.78 9.99
N ILE A 44 -11.57 8.40 11.17
CA ILE A 44 -11.15 7.19 11.88
C ILE A 44 -11.43 5.94 11.03
N ASN A 45 -12.61 5.89 10.40
CA ASN A 45 -12.99 4.78 9.54
C ASN A 45 -12.20 4.80 8.23
N LEU A 46 -11.99 5.98 7.64
CA LEU A 46 -11.16 6.11 6.44
C LEU A 46 -9.73 5.61 6.71
N LYS A 47 -9.15 6.00 7.84
CA LYS A 47 -7.82 5.54 8.25
C LYS A 47 -7.77 4.02 8.36
N LYS A 48 -8.76 3.40 9.03
CA LYS A 48 -8.85 1.92 9.13
C LYS A 48 -8.95 1.26 7.75
N VAL A 49 -9.74 1.83 6.83
CA VAL A 49 -9.85 1.31 5.46
C VAL A 49 -8.51 1.39 4.73
N ILE A 50 -7.79 2.51 4.86
CA ILE A 50 -6.45 2.65 4.26
C ILE A 50 -5.46 1.66 4.88
N ASP A 51 -5.44 1.53 6.20
CA ASP A 51 -4.56 0.58 6.91
C ASP A 51 -4.82 -0.86 6.43
N ASN A 52 -6.10 -1.25 6.29
CA ASN A 52 -6.50 -2.56 5.77
C ASN A 52 -6.09 -2.76 4.30
N TYR A 53 -6.17 -1.71 3.47
CA TYR A 53 -5.72 -1.81 2.08
C TYR A 53 -4.21 -2.02 1.99
N VAL A 54 -3.42 -1.33 2.82
CA VAL A 54 -1.96 -1.50 2.86
C VAL A 54 -1.59 -2.93 3.24
N GLU A 55 -2.29 -3.53 4.20
CA GLU A 55 -2.09 -4.93 4.57
C GLU A 55 -2.45 -5.88 3.39
N PHE A 56 -3.61 -5.68 2.77
CA PHE A 56 -4.03 -6.44 1.59
C PHE A 56 -3.01 -6.32 0.45
N TYR A 57 -2.57 -5.10 0.11
CA TYR A 57 -1.63 -4.83 -0.96
C TYR A 57 -0.30 -5.56 -0.76
N ASN A 58 0.20 -5.59 0.48
CA ASN A 58 1.50 -6.16 0.79
C ASN A 58 1.49 -7.69 0.88
N TYR A 59 0.44 -8.30 1.44
CA TYR A 59 0.46 -9.71 1.83
C TYR A 59 -0.51 -10.60 1.04
N THR A 60 -1.53 -10.04 0.42
CA THR A 60 -2.63 -10.82 -0.18
C THR A 60 -2.83 -10.53 -1.66
N ARG A 61 -2.52 -9.32 -2.12
CA ARG A 61 -2.83 -8.86 -3.48
C ARG A 61 -2.17 -9.73 -4.54
N ILE A 62 -3.00 -10.33 -5.39
CA ILE A 62 -2.57 -11.10 -6.56
C ILE A 62 -2.44 -10.14 -7.75
N MET A 63 -1.22 -10.01 -8.30
CA MET A 63 -1.00 -9.16 -9.49
C MET A 63 -1.35 -9.94 -10.76
N ILE A 64 -2.59 -9.78 -11.23
CA ILE A 64 -3.16 -10.50 -12.40
C ILE A 64 -2.25 -10.39 -13.63
N LYS A 65 -1.73 -9.19 -13.93
CA LYS A 65 -0.89 -8.93 -15.11
C LYS A 65 0.41 -9.75 -15.14
N HIS A 66 0.94 -10.13 -13.99
CA HIS A 66 2.25 -10.77 -13.88
C HIS A 66 2.19 -12.16 -13.24
N ASN A 67 0.99 -12.63 -12.88
CA ASN A 67 0.75 -13.83 -12.08
C ASN A 67 1.76 -14.01 -10.92
N GLY A 68 2.13 -12.88 -10.33
CA GLY A 68 3.25 -12.76 -9.40
C GLY A 68 2.79 -12.67 -7.95
N PRO A 69 3.66 -13.03 -7.00
CA PRO A 69 3.36 -12.94 -5.58
C PRO A 69 3.12 -11.49 -5.12
N PRO A 70 2.49 -11.29 -3.94
CA PRO A 70 2.28 -9.96 -3.35
C PRO A 70 3.60 -9.22 -3.08
N ALA A 71 3.51 -7.90 -2.84
CA ALA A 71 4.68 -7.02 -2.74
C ALA A 71 5.73 -7.49 -1.70
N TYR A 72 5.28 -8.09 -0.60
CA TYR A 72 6.16 -8.61 0.44
C TYR A 72 7.16 -9.64 -0.08
N ALA A 73 6.83 -10.45 -1.09
CA ALA A 73 7.74 -11.48 -1.61
C ALA A 73 9.03 -10.90 -2.22
N TYR A 74 9.04 -9.62 -2.56
CA TYR A 74 10.19 -8.92 -3.14
C TYR A 74 10.99 -8.10 -2.12
N ILE A 75 10.48 -7.95 -0.90
CA ILE A 75 11.16 -7.24 0.18
C ILE A 75 11.83 -8.32 1.03
N GLY A 76 13.16 -8.36 1.07
CA GLY A 76 13.96 -9.36 1.80
C GLY A 76 13.86 -9.32 3.33
N PHE A 77 12.68 -9.07 3.90
CA PHE A 77 12.40 -9.03 5.33
C PHE A 77 11.64 -10.28 5.76
N ILE A 78 11.97 -10.84 6.93
CA ILE A 78 11.35 -12.02 7.56
C ILE A 78 9.96 -11.61 8.13
N PRO A 79 8.90 -12.43 8.02
CA PRO A 79 7.55 -11.96 8.31
C PRO A 79 7.29 -12.03 9.81
N HIS A 80 7.32 -10.88 10.49
CA HIS A 80 6.45 -10.71 11.66
C HIS A 80 5.05 -10.35 11.16
N LYS A 81 4.29 -11.39 10.77
CA LYS A 81 2.84 -11.28 10.59
C LYS A 81 2.28 -10.73 11.90
N LYS A 82 1.80 -9.49 11.90
CA LYS A 82 1.01 -9.00 13.04
C LYS A 82 -0.25 -9.87 13.06
N ASN A 83 -0.48 -10.55 14.19
CA ASN A 83 -1.74 -11.22 14.46
C ASN A 83 -2.83 -10.15 14.62
N THR A 84 -3.40 -9.70 13.50
CA THR A 84 -4.66 -8.97 13.50
C THR A 84 -5.76 -10.03 13.39
N SER A 85 -6.42 -10.27 14.51
CA SER A 85 -7.53 -11.19 14.69
C SER A 85 -8.63 -10.99 13.63
N ASN A 86 -9.03 -12.11 13.02
CA ASN A 86 -10.36 -12.47 12.52
C ASN A 86 -11.25 -11.32 12.04
N ASN A 87 -11.42 -11.21 10.72
CA ASN A 87 -12.70 -11.08 10.01
C ASN A 87 -12.41 -10.94 8.50
N PHE A 88 -11.93 -12.02 7.89
CA PHE A 88 -12.02 -12.17 6.44
C PHE A 88 -13.42 -12.71 6.13
N GLU A 89 -14.41 -11.81 6.05
CA GLU A 89 -15.59 -12.14 5.26
C GLU A 89 -15.15 -12.19 3.79
N VAL A 90 -15.03 -13.43 3.33
CA VAL A 90 -14.89 -13.81 1.93
C VAL A 90 -16.16 -13.35 1.22
N PHE A 91 -16.03 -12.36 0.33
CA PHE A 91 -17.04 -12.11 -0.68
C PHE A 91 -16.35 -11.94 -2.02
N LEU A 92 -16.56 -12.96 -2.86
CA LEU A 92 -16.59 -12.86 -4.32
C LEU A 92 -17.52 -11.72 -4.75
#